data_AF-A0A6B3IQI3-F1
#
_entry.id   AF-A0A6B3IQI3-F1
#
_cell.length_a   1.000
_cell.length_b   1.000
_cell.length_c   1.000
_cell.angle_alpha   90.00
_cell.angle_beta   90.00
_cell.angle_gamma   90.00
#
_symmetry.space_group_name_H-M   'P 1'
#
loop_
_entity.id
_entity.type
_entity.pdbx_description
1 polymer ?
#
loop_
_entity_poly.entity_id
_entity_poly.type
_entity_poly.pdbx_seq_one_letter_code
_entity_poly.pdbx_strand_id
1 'polypeptide(L)' 'LVDVDRIFVINDKADTEALKKFELFANLPAVKNGKVSYLLDSEGPAIGAAMSQGTLLSLPYAIDELVKSAK' A
#
# COMPACT_ATOMS: atom_id res chain seq x y z
N LEU A 1 8.40 -15.27 1.46
CA LEU A 1 7.39 -14.26 1.84
C LEU A 1 7.14 -14.38 3.32
N VAL A 2 6.91 -13.26 4.00
CA VAL A 2 6.73 -13.20 5.46
C VAL A 2 5.23 -13.23 5.74
N ASP A 3 4.81 -14.00 6.74
CA ASP A 3 3.44 -13.97 7.24
C ASP A 3 3.23 -12.70 8.07
N VAL A 4 2.20 -11.93 7.74
CA VAL A 4 1.95 -10.61 8.31
C VAL A 4 0.46 -10.38 8.48
N ASP A 5 0.09 -9.55 9.45
CA ASP A 5 -1.32 -9.23 9.69
C ASP A 5 -1.92 -8.31 8.63
N ARG A 6 -1.14 -7.39 8.06
CA ARG A 6 -1.60 -6.40 7.07
C ARG A 6 -0.47 -6.00 6.13
N ILE A 7 -0.82 -5.69 4.88
CA ILE A 7 0.10 -5.26 3.84
C ILE A 7 -0.29 -3.87 3.35
N PHE A 8 0.69 -2.97 3.27
CA PHE A 8 0.57 -1.71 2.55
C PHE A 8 1.49 -1.77 1.34
N VAL A 9 0.95 -1.53 0.15
CA VAL A 9 1.70 -1.55 -1.11
C VAL A 9 1.75 -0.13 -1.65
N ILE A 10 2.96 0.39 -1.88
CA ILE A 10 3.17 1.67 -2.56
C ILE A 10 3.56 1.36 -4.00
N ASN A 11 2.71 1.74 -4.96
CA ASN A 11 2.93 1.44 -6.37
C ASN A 11 2.04 2.27 -7.29
N ASP A 12 2.15 2.06 -8.59
CA ASP A 12 1.17 2.53 -9.57
C ASP A 12 0.05 1.50 -9.82
N LYS A 13 -0.93 1.87 -10.63
CA LYS A 13 -2.04 0.96 -10.98
C LYS A 13 -1.57 -0.25 -11.80
N ALA A 14 -0.60 -0.10 -12.68
CA ALA A 14 -0.11 -1.20 -13.52
C ALA A 14 0.58 -2.28 -12.67
N ASP A 15 1.41 -1.86 -11.73
CA ASP A 15 2.08 -2.69 -10.74
C ASP A 15 1.06 -3.39 -9.84
N THR A 16 0.00 -2.70 -9.43
CA THR A 16 -1.09 -3.30 -8.64
C THR A 16 -1.73 -4.46 -9.40
N GLU A 17 -2.02 -4.29 -10.68
CA GLU A 17 -2.63 -5.32 -11.51
C GLU A 17 -1.67 -6.49 -11.81
N ALA A 18 -0.37 -6.22 -11.91
CA ALA A 18 0.64 -7.27 -12.02
C ALA A 18 0.79 -8.06 -10.71
N LEU A 19 0.86 -7.37 -9.57
CA LEU A 19 1.04 -7.97 -8.25
C LEU A 19 -0.13 -8.88 -7.85
N LYS A 20 -1.37 -8.47 -8.17
CA LYS A 20 -2.57 -9.30 -7.96
C LYS A 20 -2.55 -10.62 -8.72
N LYS A 21 -1.84 -10.70 -9.85
CA LYS A 21 -1.68 -11.92 -10.66
C LYS A 21 -0.53 -12.81 -10.18
N PHE A 22 0.34 -12.30 -9.31
CA PHE A 22 1.47 -13.06 -8.82
C PHE A 22 1.02 -14.07 -7.76
N GLU A 23 1.08 -15.35 -8.08
CA GLU A 23 0.49 -16.43 -7.27
C GLU A 23 0.98 -16.44 -5.83
N LEU A 24 2.27 -16.17 -5.60
CA LEU A 24 2.81 -16.18 -4.24
C LEU A 24 2.25 -15.04 -3.39
N PHE A 25 2.03 -13.86 -3.99
CA PHE A 25 1.40 -12.74 -3.30
C PHE A 25 -0.08 -12.99 -3.07
N ALA A 26 -0.81 -13.39 -4.12
CA ALA A 26 -2.24 -13.69 -4.05
C ALA A 26 -2.57 -14.79 -3.03
N ASN A 27 -1.61 -15.69 -2.74
CA ASN A 27 -1.80 -16.78 -1.79
C ASN A 27 -1.58 -16.42 -0.32
N LEU A 28 -1.04 -15.24 0.00
CA LEU A 28 -0.79 -14.83 1.38
C LEU A 28 -2.09 -14.74 2.18
N PRO A 29 -2.10 -15.14 3.47
CA PRO A 29 -3.27 -15.02 4.33
C PRO A 29 -3.83 -13.59 4.39
N ALA A 30 -2.97 -12.58 4.54
CA ALA A 30 -3.40 -11.17 4.54
C ALA A 30 -4.10 -10.75 3.25
N VAL A 31 -3.62 -11.22 2.09
CA VAL A 31 -4.20 -10.92 0.78
C VAL A 31 -5.56 -11.59 0.63
N LYS A 32 -5.67 -12.87 0.97
CA LYS A 32 -6.95 -13.62 0.98
C LYS A 32 -7.98 -13.03 1.94
N ASN A 33 -7.53 -12.47 3.06
CA ASN A 33 -8.38 -11.85 4.07
C ASN A 33 -8.71 -10.37 3.79
N GLY A 34 -8.34 -9.84 2.61
CA GLY A 34 -8.62 -8.45 2.23
C GLY A 34 -7.86 -7.41 3.05
N LYS A 35 -6.77 -7.80 3.75
CA LYS A 35 -5.96 -6.93 4.60
C LYS A 35 -4.82 -6.27 3.81
N VAL A 36 -5.13 -5.77 2.62
CA VAL A 36 -4.16 -5.12 1.72
C VAL A 36 -4.66 -3.73 1.38
N SER A 37 -3.82 -2.74 1.60
CA SER A 37 -4.07 -1.34 1.24
C SER A 37 -3.09 -0.92 0.15
N TYR A 38 -3.61 -0.49 -0.99
CA TYR A 38 -2.80 0.00 -2.12
C TYR A 38 -2.75 1.52 -2.08
N LEU A 39 -1.55 2.08 -1.92
CA LEU A 39 -1.29 3.50 -1.80
C LEU A 39 -0.59 3.96 -3.09
N LEU A 40 -1.23 4.87 -3.82
CA LEU A 40 -0.68 5.34 -5.09
C LEU A 40 0.55 6.19 -4.82
N ASP A 41 1.64 5.86 -5.52
CA ASP A 41 2.89 6.59 -5.40
C ASP A 41 2.79 7.96 -6.09
N SER A 42 2.40 7.96 -7.37
CA SER A 42 2.41 9.14 -8.23
C SER A 42 1.07 9.45 -8.93
N GLU A 43 0.12 8.51 -8.94
CA GLU A 43 -1.13 8.62 -9.72
C GLU A 43 -2.31 9.06 -8.85
N GLY A 44 -2.54 10.36 -8.69
CA GLY A 44 -3.61 10.89 -7.83
C GLY A 44 -3.07 11.38 -6.48
N PRO A 45 -3.79 11.25 -5.35
CA PRO A 45 -3.24 11.69 -4.05
C PRO A 45 -1.92 10.96 -3.81
N ALA A 46 -0.82 11.72 -3.74
CA ALA A 46 0.55 11.22 -3.72
C ALA A 46 0.94 10.69 -2.33
N ILE A 47 0.13 9.77 -1.79
CA ILE A 47 0.26 9.19 -0.46
C ILE A 47 1.55 8.40 -0.35
N GLY A 48 1.84 7.57 -1.37
CA GLY A 48 3.07 6.81 -1.47
C GLY A 48 4.30 7.72 -1.52
N ALA A 49 4.28 8.76 -2.36
CA ALA A 49 5.37 9.73 -2.42
C ALA A 49 5.56 10.49 -1.09
N ALA A 50 4.47 10.85 -0.42
CA ALA A 50 4.53 11.51 0.89
C ALA A 50 5.17 10.62 1.96
N MET A 51 4.88 9.32 1.92
CA MET A 51 5.46 8.30 2.80
C MET A 51 6.95 8.08 2.49
N SER A 52 7.30 7.93 1.22
CA SER A 52 8.67 7.73 0.74
C SER A 52 9.58 8.93 1.02
N GLN A 53 9.05 10.16 0.92
CA GLN A 53 9.81 11.36 1.26
C GLN A 53 10.10 11.49 2.77
N GLY A 54 9.16 11.09 3.63
CA GLY A 54 9.37 11.05 5.08
C GLY A 54 9.74 12.39 5.73
N THR A 55 9.26 13.51 5.21
CA THR A 55 9.58 14.85 5.75
C THR A 55 8.60 15.29 6.82
N LEU A 56 8.97 16.33 7.59
CA LEU A 56 8.07 16.97 8.57
C LEU A 56 6.76 17.44 7.93
N LEU A 57 6.80 17.87 6.66
CA LEU A 57 5.63 18.35 5.93
C LEU A 57 4.79 17.22 5.34
N SER A 58 5.41 16.08 4.98
CA SER A 58 4.72 14.99 4.28
C SER A 58 4.16 13.92 5.21
N LEU A 59 4.83 13.66 6.36
CA LEU A 59 4.44 12.59 7.28
C LEU A 59 3.04 12.75 7.89
N PRO A 60 2.59 13.95 8.35
CA PRO A 60 1.25 14.07 8.90
C PRO A 60 0.16 13.63 7.90
N TYR A 61 0.29 14.07 6.65
CA TYR A 61 -0.60 13.65 5.56
C TYR A 61 -0.51 12.16 5.28
N ALA A 62 0.71 11.61 5.16
CA ALA A 62 0.90 10.18 4.88
C ALA A 62 0.34 9.28 5.99
N ILE A 63 0.46 9.70 7.26
CA ILE A 63 -0.09 8.99 8.42
C ILE A 63 -1.62 9.02 8.37
N ASP A 64 -2.23 10.19 8.14
CA ASP A 64 -3.69 10.31 8.06
C ASP A 64 -4.27 9.40 6.96
N GLU A 65 -3.64 9.39 5.79
CA GLU A 65 -4.08 8.56 4.66
C GLU A 65 -3.81 7.07 4.90
N LEU A 66 -2.68 6.70 5.51
CA LEU A 66 -2.40 5.33 5.92
C LEU A 66 -3.46 4.82 6.91
N VAL A 67 -3.80 5.60 7.93
CA VAL A 67 -4.81 5.24 8.93
C VAL A 67 -6.19 5.10 8.30
N LYS A 68 -6.56 5.98 7.35
CA LYS A 68 -7.82 5.83 6.58
C LYS A 68 -7.84 4.55 5.76
N SER A 69 -6.72 4.21 5.10
CA SER A 69 -6.60 3.02 4.25
C SER A 69 -6.57 1.70 5.02
N ALA A 70 -6.33 1.76 6.34
CA ALA A 70 -6.26 0.58 7.21
C ALA A 70 -7.63 0.12 7.75
N LYS A 71 -8.70 0.89 7.50
CA LYS A 71 -10.09 0.51 7.84
C LYS A 71 -10.62 -0.55 6.88
#